data_AF-A0A914K0N2-F1
#
_entry.id   AF-A0A914K0N2-F1
#
_cell.length_a   1.000
_cell.length_b   1.000
_cell.length_c   1.000
_cell.angle_alpha   90.00
_cell.angle_beta   90.00
_cell.angle_gamma   90.00
#
_symmetry.space_group_name_H-M   'P 1'
#
loop_
_entity.id
_entity.type
_entity.pdbx_description
1 polymer ?
#
loop_
_entity_poly.entity_id
_entity_poly.type
_entity_poly.pdbx_seq_one_letter_code
_entity_poly.pdbx_strand_id
1 'polypeptide(L)'
;RNCDKNHVAKVVIHIIRLLEETALRNLEIEKLVALESNSEEVFAFSVFPERTIEICLAKLWSSFGVTELDTELKFHGYQMNPPTILSTNLWTKLDIVNTLRYVKMTPTITFDRFHQPLHPISSKVLPLTSRDIMFDEQQIFKLLLTYNLNVQKKNEFTFAIHPLNDYLYESPVDDFFVQVFTESKKYVGASGPLLRYAIDLPKGDYIIQAQIRLADNNILEKLCDSVIVATQKLDNISLDCYSTPDSAMKKEGKKCSEIAFQPGQRRVFYTAQLSEEKLPKGAASTGCYLTGNFNGFNDEKLKIAASVKVRYILTDISKKQNKALSTVVIENKKEKSTETEEEKLVKELKEGIRDLEIKHLTKMKNLKQDFPNHLPLLTANVERLSNIKEIDLNELKEAVKQVLDVAKPEEVLKFYGGKNDSNEEALKLSTEMEKRKLAIVNSLFIKTNILLDQHLKISTQDIPKIFREGLEMPKSTKNGKNGEQKEKTVEDSPKTEKSDDESDNGGEYKVIVEENEERMVAGIDKIAISPLVGNEKTDETKVVTLKEANEAFREFSKWNDLTDDKGLFLAAKHALCYARYGTTIRNLNKIVGDKSENSIYLGIERAIVD
;
A
#
# COMPACT_ATOMS: atom_id res chain seq x y z
N ARG A 1 -30.54 40.06 -3.83
CA ARG A 1 -30.25 41.24 -2.98
C ARG A 1 -31.41 41.47 -2.04
N ASN A 2 -31.14 41.74 -0.77
CA ASN A 2 -32.15 42.17 0.20
C ASN A 2 -32.44 43.67 0.01
N CYS A 3 -33.68 44.02 -0.33
CA CYS A 3 -34.10 45.41 -0.53
C CYS A 3 -34.59 46.07 0.77
N ASP A 4 -34.80 45.30 1.83
CA ASP A 4 -35.19 45.82 3.12
C ASP A 4 -34.02 46.52 3.83
N LYS A 5 -34.37 47.57 4.58
CA LYS A 5 -33.40 48.41 5.32
C LYS A 5 -33.19 47.95 6.76
N ASN A 6 -34.16 47.24 7.34
CA ASN A 6 -34.23 47.03 8.79
C ASN A 6 -34.20 45.56 9.21
N HIS A 7 -34.33 44.61 8.28
CA HIS A 7 -34.49 43.19 8.62
C HIS A 7 -33.54 42.31 7.82
N VAL A 8 -32.99 41.30 8.51
CA VAL A 8 -32.25 40.22 7.89
C VAL A 8 -33.22 39.26 7.22
N ALA A 9 -33.08 39.10 5.92
CA ALA A 9 -33.85 38.14 5.13
C ALA A 9 -33.21 36.76 5.24
N LYS A 10 -33.92 35.77 5.75
CA LYS A 10 -33.47 34.36 5.72
C LYS A 10 -34.31 33.59 4.72
N VAL A 11 -33.68 33.07 3.68
CA VAL A 11 -34.35 32.39 2.57
C VAL A 11 -33.64 31.08 2.28
N VAL A 12 -34.43 30.05 2.01
CA VAL A 12 -33.96 28.78 1.47
C VAL A 12 -34.11 28.85 -0.04
N ILE A 13 -32.99 28.64 -0.73
CA ILE A 13 -32.93 28.55 -2.17
C ILE A 13 -32.83 27.07 -2.51
N HIS A 14 -33.84 26.56 -3.20
CA HIS A 14 -33.87 25.18 -3.68
C HIS A 14 -33.89 25.19 -5.21
N ILE A 15 -32.88 24.57 -5.80
CA ILE A 15 -32.71 24.51 -7.26
C ILE A 15 -32.79 23.05 -7.68
N ILE A 16 -33.69 22.76 -8.61
CA ILE A 16 -33.84 21.43 -9.19
C ILE A 16 -33.53 21.50 -10.69
N ARG A 17 -32.74 20.54 -11.15
CA ARG A 17 -32.44 20.32 -12.57
C ARG A 17 -32.84 18.88 -12.86
N LEU A 18 -33.70 18.64 -13.84
CA LEU A 18 -34.12 17.27 -14.16
C LEU A 18 -33.32 16.76 -15.35
N LEU A 19 -32.75 15.57 -15.19
CA LEU A 19 -32.20 14.76 -16.28
C LEU A 19 -32.86 13.40 -16.25
N GLU A 20 -32.99 12.82 -17.44
CA GLU A 20 -33.51 11.47 -17.61
C GLU A 20 -32.62 10.45 -16.87
N GLU A 21 -33.27 9.45 -16.28
CA GLU A 21 -32.61 8.31 -15.60
C GLU A 21 -31.56 8.71 -14.54
N THR A 22 -31.73 9.89 -13.93
CA THR A 22 -30.79 10.39 -12.91
C THR A 22 -31.54 10.70 -11.61
N ALA A 23 -31.00 10.24 -10.48
CA ALA A 23 -31.58 10.52 -9.17
C ALA A 23 -31.58 12.02 -8.84
N LEU A 24 -32.69 12.51 -8.27
CA LEU A 24 -32.89 13.93 -7.89
C LEU A 24 -31.76 14.47 -7.00
N ARG A 25 -31.30 13.66 -6.04
CA ARG A 25 -30.20 13.99 -5.11
C ARG A 25 -28.90 14.44 -5.79
N ASN A 26 -28.66 14.02 -7.04
CA ASN A 26 -27.45 14.39 -7.78
C ASN A 26 -27.60 15.74 -8.50
N LEU A 27 -28.83 16.25 -8.59
CA LEU A 27 -29.20 17.40 -9.40
C LEU A 27 -29.89 18.51 -8.61
N GLU A 28 -30.27 18.27 -7.36
CA GLU A 28 -30.77 19.28 -6.44
C GLU A 28 -29.63 20.07 -5.78
N ILE A 29 -29.91 21.33 -5.47
CA ILE A 29 -29.04 22.19 -4.65
C ILE A 29 -29.94 22.92 -3.67
N GLU A 30 -29.74 22.66 -2.38
CA GLU A 30 -30.38 23.39 -1.31
C GLU A 30 -29.36 24.29 -0.62
N LYS A 31 -29.67 25.59 -0.52
CA LYS A 31 -28.81 26.56 0.15
C LYS A 31 -29.64 27.48 1.03
N LEU A 32 -29.30 27.51 2.31
CA LEU A 32 -29.81 28.50 3.25
C LEU A 32 -28.96 29.77 3.15
N VAL A 33 -29.63 30.89 2.93
CA VAL A 33 -29.01 32.20 2.72
C VAL A 33 -29.59 33.20 3.72
N ALA A 34 -28.70 33.91 4.42
CA ALA A 34 -29.06 35.00 5.32
C ALA A 34 -28.49 36.31 4.77
N LEU A 35 -29.38 37.20 4.31
CA LEU A 35 -29.03 38.46 3.69
C LEU A 35 -29.28 39.61 4.67
N GLU A 36 -28.20 40.25 5.11
CA GLU A 36 -28.26 41.54 5.81
C GLU A 36 -28.94 42.61 4.95
N SER A 37 -29.44 43.66 5.58
CA SER A 37 -30.08 44.79 4.88
C SER A 37 -29.19 45.34 3.77
N ASN A 38 -29.74 45.54 2.56
CA ASN A 38 -29.02 45.97 1.35
C ASN A 38 -27.89 45.04 0.87
N SER A 39 -27.70 43.86 1.46
CA SER A 39 -26.66 42.93 1.03
C SER A 39 -27.09 42.13 -0.21
N GLU A 40 -26.09 41.72 -0.99
CA GLU A 40 -26.25 40.84 -2.14
C GLU A 40 -25.41 39.60 -1.94
N GLU A 41 -26.00 38.44 -2.22
CA GLU A 41 -25.27 37.19 -2.28
C GLU A 41 -25.34 36.63 -3.70
N VAL A 42 -24.17 36.26 -4.22
CA VAL A 42 -24.01 35.66 -5.54
C VAL A 42 -23.46 34.25 -5.36
N PHE A 43 -24.08 33.26 -5.98
CA PHE A 43 -23.56 31.90 -6.08
C PHE A 43 -23.78 31.37 -7.50
N ALA A 44 -23.03 30.34 -7.87
CA ALA A 44 -23.09 29.73 -9.19
C ALA A 44 -23.33 28.23 -9.07
N PHE A 45 -23.99 27.65 -10.06
CA PHE A 45 -24.29 26.22 -10.14
C PHE A 45 -24.28 25.74 -11.59
N SER A 46 -24.03 24.45 -11.81
CA SER A 46 -24.02 23.86 -13.16
C SER A 46 -25.42 23.82 -13.75
N VAL A 47 -25.53 24.02 -15.06
CA VAL A 47 -26.80 23.98 -15.80
C VAL A 47 -26.65 23.14 -17.06
N PHE A 48 -27.74 22.53 -17.50
CA PHE A 48 -27.78 21.73 -18.73
C PHE A 48 -28.41 22.54 -19.87
N PRO A 49 -27.85 22.49 -21.08
CA PRO A 49 -28.45 23.15 -22.23
C PRO A 49 -29.83 22.55 -22.52
N GLU A 50 -30.77 23.40 -22.95
CA GLU A 50 -32.10 22.97 -23.44
C GLU A 50 -32.94 22.18 -22.42
N ARG A 51 -32.66 22.33 -21.12
CA ARG A 51 -33.44 21.71 -20.04
C ARG A 51 -33.99 22.78 -19.10
N THR A 52 -35.15 22.48 -18.54
CA THR A 52 -35.81 23.34 -17.55
C THR A 52 -35.04 23.31 -16.23
N ILE A 53 -34.96 24.46 -15.58
CA ILE A 53 -34.41 24.61 -14.23
C ILE A 53 -35.53 25.18 -13.37
N GLU A 54 -35.77 24.57 -12.22
CA GLU A 54 -36.64 25.12 -11.19
C GLU A 54 -35.79 25.84 -10.15
N ILE A 55 -36.17 27.09 -9.83
CA ILE A 55 -35.54 27.88 -8.78
C ILE A 55 -36.64 28.31 -7.83
N CYS A 56 -36.68 27.66 -6.66
CA CYS A 56 -37.63 27.96 -5.59
C CYS A 56 -36.94 28.80 -4.51
N LEU A 57 -37.58 29.91 -4.15
CA LEU A 57 -37.17 30.79 -3.06
C LEU A 57 -38.23 30.72 -1.97
N ALA A 58 -37.90 30.09 -0.85
CA ALA A 58 -38.80 29.94 0.27
C ALA A 58 -38.29 30.78 1.46
N LYS A 59 -39.15 31.65 1.98
CA LYS A 59 -38.85 32.39 3.21
C LYS A 59 -38.74 31.43 4.38
N LEU A 60 -37.63 31.49 5.11
CA LEU A 60 -37.43 30.64 6.29
C LEU A 60 -38.38 31.10 7.41
N TRP A 61 -38.95 30.14 8.16
CA TRP A 61 -39.89 30.40 9.25
C TRP A 61 -39.35 31.39 10.31
N SER A 62 -38.03 31.42 10.53
CA SER A 62 -37.38 32.29 11.51
C SER A 62 -37.10 33.71 10.99
N SER A 63 -37.43 34.01 9.74
CA SER A 63 -37.42 35.37 9.19
C SER A 63 -38.80 36.00 9.41
N PHE A 64 -38.87 37.03 10.24
CA PHE A 64 -40.12 37.72 10.57
C PHE A 64 -40.41 38.85 9.58
N GLY A 65 -41.69 39.25 9.46
CA GLY A 65 -42.10 40.41 8.64
C GLY A 65 -42.30 40.11 7.15
N VAL A 66 -42.40 41.16 6.34
CA VAL A 66 -42.40 41.06 4.87
C VAL A 66 -40.96 41.26 4.41
N THR A 67 -40.56 40.54 3.37
CA THR A 67 -39.20 40.61 2.82
C THR A 67 -39.26 40.89 1.32
N GLU A 68 -38.62 41.97 0.88
CA GLU A 68 -38.48 42.29 -0.54
C GLU A 68 -37.10 41.87 -1.06
N LEU A 69 -37.11 40.97 -2.06
CA LEU A 69 -35.88 40.48 -2.69
C LEU A 69 -35.83 40.86 -4.17
N ASP A 70 -34.67 41.35 -4.58
CA ASP A 70 -34.31 41.53 -5.97
C ASP A 70 -33.41 40.38 -6.44
N THR A 71 -33.78 39.71 -7.53
CA THR A 71 -33.13 38.48 -7.99
C THR A 71 -32.74 38.60 -9.45
N GLU A 72 -31.47 38.34 -9.75
CA GLU A 72 -30.92 38.37 -11.11
C GLU A 72 -30.29 37.02 -11.45
N LEU A 73 -30.67 36.43 -12.59
CA LEU A 73 -30.08 35.19 -13.11
C LEU A 73 -29.21 35.50 -14.34
N LYS A 74 -27.92 35.15 -14.25
CA LYS A 74 -26.94 35.32 -15.34
C LYS A 74 -26.45 33.95 -15.81
N PHE A 75 -26.67 33.64 -17.08
CA PHE A 75 -26.11 32.45 -17.70
C PHE A 75 -24.69 32.68 -18.22
N HIS A 76 -23.77 31.86 -17.74
CA HIS A 76 -22.38 31.78 -18.18
C HIS A 76 -22.10 30.33 -18.61
N GLY A 77 -21.27 30.15 -19.63
CA GLY A 77 -20.92 28.80 -20.03
C GLY A 77 -20.10 28.75 -21.31
N TYR A 78 -19.33 27.68 -21.42
CA TYR A 78 -18.73 27.22 -22.65
C TYR A 78 -19.14 25.77 -22.86
N GLN A 79 -19.20 25.33 -24.11
CA GLN A 79 -19.40 23.93 -24.47
C GLN A 79 -18.04 23.29 -24.77
N MET A 80 -17.81 22.14 -24.15
CA MET A 80 -16.66 21.29 -24.40
C MET A 80 -17.08 19.83 -24.19
N ASN A 81 -16.70 18.96 -25.11
CA ASN A 81 -16.90 17.52 -24.92
C ASN A 81 -15.96 17.02 -23.81
N PRO A 82 -16.42 16.21 -22.84
CA PRO A 82 -15.58 15.66 -21.78
C PRO A 82 -14.33 14.99 -22.36
N PRO A 83 -13.12 15.53 -22.14
CA PRO A 83 -11.93 15.03 -22.80
C PRO A 83 -11.47 13.73 -22.15
N THR A 84 -11.13 12.75 -22.99
CA THR A 84 -10.42 11.54 -22.59
C THR A 84 -9.02 11.61 -23.16
N ILE A 85 -8.03 11.78 -22.29
CA ILE A 85 -6.62 11.93 -22.62
C ILE A 85 -5.95 10.56 -22.46
N LEU A 86 -5.25 10.10 -23.49
CA LEU A 86 -4.45 8.88 -23.41
C LEU A 86 -3.01 9.24 -23.05
N SER A 87 -2.37 8.47 -22.16
CA SER A 87 -0.98 8.70 -21.79
C SER A 87 0.01 8.51 -22.94
N THR A 88 -0.36 7.81 -24.01
CA THR A 88 0.45 7.65 -25.23
C THR A 88 0.45 8.88 -26.12
N ASN A 89 -0.54 9.77 -25.97
CA ASN A 89 -0.65 10.93 -26.82
C ASN A 89 0.36 11.99 -26.35
N LEU A 90 1.25 12.41 -27.24
CA LEU A 90 2.19 13.50 -26.97
C LEU A 90 1.48 14.81 -26.62
N TRP A 91 0.32 15.03 -27.26
CA TRP A 91 -0.59 16.13 -26.97
C TRP A 91 -2.03 15.71 -27.26
N THR A 92 -3.01 16.37 -26.62
CA THR A 92 -4.45 16.15 -26.88
C THR A 92 -5.14 17.47 -27.19
N LYS A 93 -5.97 17.47 -28.23
CA LYS A 93 -6.74 18.64 -28.68
C LYS A 93 -8.01 18.80 -27.83
N LEU A 94 -8.25 20.02 -27.36
CA LEU A 94 -9.46 20.44 -26.65
C LEU A 94 -10.19 21.49 -27.49
N ASP A 95 -11.39 21.15 -27.97
CA ASP A 95 -12.26 22.06 -28.71
C ASP A 95 -13.26 22.70 -27.75
N ILE A 96 -13.23 24.03 -27.63
CA ILE A 96 -14.11 24.80 -26.75
C ILE A 96 -14.90 25.81 -27.58
N VAL A 97 -16.19 25.92 -27.32
CA VAL A 97 -17.09 26.90 -27.94
C VAL A 97 -17.72 27.76 -26.86
N ASN A 98 -17.58 29.08 -26.98
CA ASN A 98 -18.32 29.98 -26.11
C ASN A 98 -19.69 30.26 -26.72
N THR A 99 -20.77 30.05 -25.97
CA THR A 99 -22.13 30.10 -26.52
C THR A 99 -22.93 31.33 -26.10
N LEU A 100 -22.61 31.96 -24.97
CA LEU A 100 -23.55 32.91 -24.33
C LEU A 100 -23.06 34.35 -24.28
N ARG A 101 -21.99 34.61 -23.54
CA ARG A 101 -21.54 35.97 -23.20
C ARG A 101 -20.04 36.09 -23.40
N TYR A 102 -19.54 37.32 -23.48
CA TYR A 102 -18.11 37.56 -23.42
C TYR A 102 -17.53 36.96 -22.12
N VAL A 103 -16.49 36.14 -22.26
CA VAL A 103 -15.84 35.47 -21.13
C VAL A 103 -14.33 35.60 -21.25
N LYS A 104 -13.68 35.80 -20.11
CA LYS A 104 -12.23 35.65 -19.98
C LYS A 104 -11.93 34.24 -19.46
N MET A 105 -11.12 33.49 -20.20
CA MET A 105 -10.89 32.07 -19.96
C MET A 105 -9.41 31.76 -19.74
N THR A 106 -9.10 30.98 -18.71
CA THR A 106 -7.77 30.43 -18.41
C THR A 106 -7.88 28.90 -18.33
N PRO A 107 -7.70 28.18 -19.45
CA PRO A 107 -7.91 26.74 -19.50
C PRO A 107 -6.90 26.00 -18.63
N THR A 108 -7.39 25.26 -17.63
CA THR A 108 -6.56 24.46 -16.72
C THR A 108 -7.23 23.12 -16.45
N ILE A 109 -6.47 22.02 -16.48
CA ILE A 109 -6.94 20.70 -16.06
C ILE A 109 -6.26 20.34 -14.75
N THR A 110 -7.04 19.85 -13.79
CA THR A 110 -6.55 19.37 -12.50
C THR A 110 -7.11 17.98 -12.23
N PHE A 111 -6.25 17.03 -11.90
CA PHE A 111 -6.61 15.68 -11.47
C PHE A 111 -6.56 15.57 -9.95
N ASP A 112 -7.60 15.01 -9.36
CA ASP A 112 -7.81 14.89 -7.91
C ASP A 112 -8.03 13.44 -7.44
N ARG A 113 -8.22 12.50 -8.37
CA ARG A 113 -8.46 11.09 -8.07
C ARG A 113 -7.66 10.17 -8.99
N PHE A 114 -7.13 9.10 -8.41
CA PHE A 114 -6.51 8.00 -9.15
C PHE A 114 -7.31 6.72 -8.91
N HIS A 115 -7.57 6.01 -10.00
CA HIS A 115 -8.37 4.80 -10.03
C HIS A 115 -7.48 3.62 -10.41
N GLN A 116 -7.46 2.62 -9.54
CA GLN A 116 -6.76 1.37 -9.72
C GLN A 116 -7.78 0.23 -9.85
N PRO A 117 -7.96 -0.35 -11.04
CA PRO A 117 -8.75 -1.56 -11.20
C PRO A 117 -8.02 -2.77 -10.58
N LEU A 118 -8.75 -3.58 -9.81
CA LEU A 118 -8.26 -4.80 -9.17
C LEU A 118 -9.10 -5.98 -9.65
N HIS A 119 -8.44 -6.99 -10.19
CA HIS A 119 -9.08 -8.25 -10.57
C HIS A 119 -9.23 -9.17 -9.35
N PRO A 120 -10.32 -9.96 -9.29
CA PRO A 120 -10.53 -10.88 -8.18
C PRO A 120 -9.49 -12.00 -8.21
N ILE A 121 -8.97 -12.34 -7.03
CA ILE A 121 -8.05 -13.47 -6.80
C ILE A 121 -8.83 -14.75 -6.58
N SER A 122 -9.98 -14.62 -5.92
CA SER A 122 -10.92 -15.70 -5.68
C SER A 122 -12.33 -15.15 -5.78
N SER A 123 -13.20 -15.92 -6.43
CA SER A 123 -14.64 -15.74 -6.47
C SER A 123 -15.29 -17.01 -5.93
N LYS A 124 -16.24 -16.86 -5.01
CA LYS A 124 -16.97 -17.99 -4.41
C LYS A 124 -18.45 -17.63 -4.30
N VAL A 125 -19.30 -18.39 -4.99
CA VAL A 125 -20.74 -18.32 -4.78
C VAL A 125 -21.14 -19.32 -3.71
N LEU A 126 -21.85 -18.85 -2.69
CA LEU A 126 -22.26 -19.65 -1.54
C LEU A 126 -23.72 -19.36 -1.21
N PRO A 127 -24.53 -20.39 -0.89
CA PRO A 127 -25.85 -20.17 -0.31
C PRO A 127 -25.69 -19.48 1.04
N LEU A 128 -26.62 -18.58 1.36
CA LEU A 128 -26.70 -17.97 2.68
C LEU A 128 -27.39 -18.90 3.69
N THR A 129 -27.63 -18.40 4.90
CA THR A 129 -28.16 -19.21 6.00
C THR A 129 -29.65 -19.46 5.86
N SER A 130 -30.23 -20.27 6.77
CA SER A 130 -31.68 -20.49 6.87
C SER A 130 -32.48 -19.21 7.12
N ARG A 131 -31.85 -18.10 7.52
CA ARG A 131 -32.49 -16.78 7.61
C ARG A 131 -32.75 -16.14 6.24
N ASP A 132 -31.96 -16.53 5.23
CA ASP A 132 -31.89 -15.87 3.93
C ASP A 132 -32.66 -16.67 2.86
N ILE A 133 -33.88 -17.08 3.23
CA ILE A 133 -34.83 -17.78 2.36
C ILE A 133 -36.02 -16.82 2.20
N MET A 134 -36.37 -16.52 0.95
CA MET A 134 -37.52 -15.67 0.62
C MET A 134 -38.84 -16.39 0.94
N PHE A 135 -39.95 -15.65 1.00
CA PHE A 135 -41.27 -16.21 1.33
C PHE A 135 -41.77 -17.26 0.32
N ASP A 136 -41.24 -17.25 -0.90
CA ASP A 136 -41.50 -18.23 -1.97
C ASP A 136 -40.55 -19.42 -1.94
N GLU A 137 -39.83 -19.62 -0.83
CA GLU A 137 -38.82 -20.66 -0.63
C GLU A 137 -37.56 -20.50 -1.51
N GLN A 138 -37.40 -19.35 -2.18
CA GLN A 138 -36.19 -19.08 -2.95
C GLN A 138 -35.00 -18.79 -2.03
N GLN A 139 -33.94 -19.59 -2.15
CA GLN A 139 -32.68 -19.38 -1.43
C GLN A 139 -31.93 -18.16 -1.97
N ILE A 140 -31.49 -17.26 -1.07
CA ILE A 140 -30.59 -16.17 -1.44
C ILE A 140 -29.14 -16.65 -1.40
N PHE A 141 -28.37 -16.30 -2.42
CA PHE A 141 -26.94 -16.61 -2.53
C PHE A 141 -26.11 -15.35 -2.30
N LYS A 142 -24.85 -15.55 -1.92
CA LYS A 142 -23.82 -14.50 -1.93
C LYS A 142 -22.68 -14.89 -2.87
N LEU A 143 -22.21 -13.92 -3.63
CA LEU A 143 -20.92 -13.97 -4.30
C LEU A 143 -19.91 -13.22 -3.45
N LEU A 144 -18.86 -13.92 -3.02
CA LEU A 144 -17.74 -13.36 -2.28
C LEU A 144 -16.52 -13.24 -3.20
N LEU A 145 -16.14 -12.00 -3.51
CA LEU A 145 -15.00 -11.63 -4.34
C LEU A 145 -13.86 -11.15 -3.44
N THR A 146 -12.67 -11.73 -3.59
CA THR A 146 -11.48 -11.35 -2.81
C THR A 146 -10.44 -10.70 -3.71
N TYR A 147 -9.92 -9.55 -3.30
CA TYR A 147 -8.92 -8.76 -4.01
C TYR A 147 -7.75 -8.40 -3.09
N ASN A 148 -6.57 -8.15 -3.66
CA ASN A 148 -5.43 -7.61 -2.93
C ASN A 148 -5.17 -6.16 -3.33
N LEU A 149 -4.91 -5.32 -2.36
CA LEU A 149 -4.50 -3.93 -2.54
C LEU A 149 -3.20 -3.68 -1.77
N ASN A 150 -2.19 -3.19 -2.47
CA ASN A 150 -0.96 -2.72 -1.86
C ASN A 150 -0.98 -1.18 -1.79
N VAL A 151 -0.98 -0.64 -0.58
CA VAL A 151 -0.98 0.80 -0.32
C VAL A 151 0.45 1.26 -0.04
N GLN A 152 0.97 2.15 -0.89
CA GLN A 152 2.36 2.62 -0.82
C GLN A 152 2.55 3.80 0.16
N LYS A 153 1.51 4.61 0.34
CA LYS A 153 1.49 5.78 1.22
C LYS A 153 0.08 5.89 1.80
N LYS A 154 -0.02 6.31 3.06
CA LYS A 154 -1.32 6.57 3.72
C LYS A 154 -2.22 7.44 2.84
N ASN A 155 -3.43 6.97 2.55
CA ASN A 155 -4.40 7.69 1.72
C ASN A 155 -5.85 7.27 2.01
N GLU A 156 -6.78 8.09 1.54
CA GLU A 156 -8.22 7.86 1.59
C GLU A 156 -8.67 7.08 0.35
N PHE A 157 -9.29 5.91 0.55
CA PHE A 157 -9.74 5.00 -0.52
C PHE A 157 -11.25 4.84 -0.54
N THR A 158 -11.82 4.72 -1.75
CA THR A 158 -13.19 4.27 -1.98
C THR A 158 -13.19 3.11 -2.97
N PHE A 159 -14.16 2.21 -2.85
CA PHE A 159 -14.23 0.99 -3.64
C PHE A 159 -15.55 0.90 -4.39
N ALA A 160 -15.50 0.67 -5.70
CA ALA A 160 -16.70 0.50 -6.51
C ALA A 160 -16.56 -0.56 -7.58
N ILE A 161 -17.65 -1.27 -7.82
CA ILE A 161 -17.89 -2.00 -9.06
C ILE A 161 -18.88 -1.16 -9.85
N HIS A 162 -18.41 -0.47 -10.89
CA HIS A 162 -19.28 0.39 -11.69
C HIS A 162 -20.08 -0.44 -12.71
N PRO A 163 -21.38 -0.13 -12.94
CA PRO A 163 -22.17 0.97 -12.35
C PRO A 163 -22.96 0.58 -11.08
N LEU A 164 -22.71 -0.59 -10.48
CA LEU A 164 -23.47 -1.11 -9.33
C LEU A 164 -23.57 -0.11 -8.17
N ASN A 165 -22.46 0.56 -7.85
CA ASN A 165 -22.40 1.55 -6.78
C ASN A 165 -23.26 2.80 -7.00
N ASP A 166 -23.74 3.08 -8.22
CA ASP A 166 -24.51 4.28 -8.50
C ASP A 166 -25.97 4.15 -8.04
N TYR A 167 -26.42 2.91 -7.82
CA TYR A 167 -27.77 2.54 -7.42
C TYR A 167 -27.83 2.04 -5.98
N LEU A 168 -29.01 2.18 -5.36
CA LEU A 168 -29.27 1.59 -4.03
C LEU A 168 -30.53 0.73 -4.07
N TYR A 169 -31.69 1.34 -4.30
CA TYR A 169 -32.97 0.62 -4.35
C TYR A 169 -33.31 0.12 -5.74
N GLU A 170 -32.87 0.84 -6.77
CA GLU A 170 -33.02 0.48 -8.18
C GLU A 170 -31.87 -0.43 -8.67
N SER A 171 -31.06 -0.92 -7.73
CA SER A 171 -29.95 -1.82 -8.01
C SER A 171 -30.47 -3.16 -8.55
N PRO A 172 -29.84 -3.75 -9.58
CA PRO A 172 -30.18 -5.08 -10.07
C PRO A 172 -29.74 -6.21 -9.11
N VAL A 173 -29.05 -5.87 -8.02
CA VAL A 173 -28.67 -6.80 -6.94
C VAL A 173 -29.26 -6.35 -5.62
N ASP A 174 -29.51 -7.30 -4.72
CA ASP A 174 -30.14 -7.05 -3.42
C ASP A 174 -29.22 -6.28 -2.47
N ASP A 175 -27.91 -6.56 -2.54
CA ASP A 175 -26.91 -5.94 -1.67
C ASP A 175 -25.52 -5.92 -2.33
N PHE A 176 -24.78 -4.85 -2.07
CA PHE A 176 -23.37 -4.71 -2.41
C PHE A 176 -22.60 -4.15 -1.22
N PHE A 177 -21.71 -4.96 -0.64
CA PHE A 177 -20.99 -4.62 0.57
C PHE A 177 -19.51 -4.93 0.43
N VAL A 178 -18.65 -3.99 0.85
CA VAL A 178 -17.19 -4.15 0.75
C VAL A 178 -16.58 -4.09 2.15
N GLN A 179 -15.72 -5.05 2.47
CA GLN A 179 -14.95 -5.10 3.71
C GLN A 179 -13.46 -5.07 3.40
N VAL A 180 -12.69 -4.34 4.20
CA VAL A 180 -11.24 -4.24 4.08
C VAL A 180 -10.60 -4.87 5.31
N PHE A 181 -9.68 -5.79 5.06
CA PHE A 181 -8.90 -6.49 6.07
C PHE A 181 -7.41 -6.26 5.83
N THR A 182 -6.63 -6.34 6.90
CA THR A 182 -5.16 -6.41 6.82
C THR A 182 -4.71 -7.79 6.33
N GLU A 183 -3.44 -7.94 5.96
CA GLU A 183 -2.84 -9.27 5.71
C GLU A 183 -2.98 -10.23 6.92
N SER A 184 -2.94 -9.68 8.14
CA SER A 184 -3.19 -10.41 9.39
C SER A 184 -4.67 -10.74 9.65
N LYS A 185 -5.56 -10.47 8.69
CA LYS A 185 -7.03 -10.68 8.75
C LYS A 185 -7.74 -9.83 9.81
N LYS A 186 -7.12 -8.74 10.26
CA LYS A 186 -7.78 -7.76 11.13
C LYS A 186 -8.71 -6.90 10.29
N TYR A 187 -9.93 -6.67 10.77
CA TYR A 187 -10.89 -5.78 10.13
C TYR A 187 -10.44 -4.31 10.27
N VAL A 188 -10.45 -3.57 9.16
CA VAL A 188 -10.05 -2.15 9.11
C VAL A 188 -11.26 -1.24 8.91
N GLY A 189 -12.13 -1.60 7.96
CA GLY A 189 -13.29 -0.79 7.61
C GLY A 189 -14.18 -1.44 6.57
N ALA A 190 -15.31 -0.80 6.30
CA ALA A 190 -16.26 -1.25 5.30
C ALA A 190 -16.80 -0.08 4.48
N SER A 191 -17.24 -0.41 3.26
CA SER A 191 -17.85 0.51 2.31
C SER A 191 -19.06 -0.14 1.65
N GLY A 192 -19.81 0.65 0.90
CA GLY A 192 -21.06 0.21 0.28
C GLY A 192 -21.44 1.09 -0.90
N PRO A 193 -22.73 1.05 -1.32
CA PRO A 193 -23.20 1.82 -2.46
C PRO A 193 -23.05 3.33 -2.23
N LEU A 194 -23.13 4.10 -3.32
CA LEU A 194 -23.09 5.56 -3.35
C LEU A 194 -21.74 6.20 -2.97
N LEU A 195 -20.66 5.41 -2.81
CA LEU A 195 -19.30 5.90 -2.58
C LEU A 195 -19.16 6.87 -1.38
N ARG A 196 -20.04 6.76 -0.38
CA ARG A 196 -20.11 7.68 0.77
C ARG A 196 -19.07 7.38 1.85
N TYR A 197 -18.62 6.13 1.93
CA TYR A 197 -17.79 5.63 3.01
C TYR A 197 -16.38 5.41 2.50
N ALA A 198 -15.58 6.47 2.54
CA ALA A 198 -14.16 6.40 2.28
C ALA A 198 -13.40 5.88 3.51
N ILE A 199 -12.32 5.14 3.27
CA ILE A 199 -11.54 4.46 4.30
C ILE A 199 -10.11 4.97 4.23
N ASP A 200 -9.61 5.51 5.34
CA ASP A 200 -8.20 5.89 5.48
C ASP A 200 -7.34 4.64 5.71
N LEU A 201 -6.51 4.31 4.72
CA LEU A 201 -5.62 3.16 4.77
C LEU A 201 -4.16 3.63 4.93
N PRO A 202 -3.46 3.25 6.01
CA PRO A 202 -2.01 3.36 6.12
C PRO A 202 -1.26 2.62 5.01
N LYS A 203 0.04 2.85 4.89
CA LYS A 203 0.90 2.01 4.03
C LYS A 203 0.84 0.56 4.50
N GLY A 204 0.64 -0.38 3.59
CA GLY A 204 0.49 -1.80 3.95
C GLY A 204 -0.15 -2.62 2.84
N ASP A 205 -0.27 -3.92 3.09
CA ASP A 205 -0.95 -4.88 2.23
C ASP A 205 -2.32 -5.23 2.82
N TYR A 206 -3.36 -5.11 2.00
CA TYR A 206 -4.75 -5.29 2.39
C TYR A 206 -5.46 -6.30 1.51
N ILE A 207 -6.42 -6.99 2.12
CA ILE A 207 -7.34 -7.91 1.47
C ILE A 207 -8.72 -7.25 1.46
N ILE A 208 -9.28 -7.06 0.29
CA ILE A 208 -10.62 -6.49 0.10
C ILE A 208 -11.57 -7.64 -0.22
N GLN A 209 -12.68 -7.71 0.50
CA GLN A 209 -13.75 -8.65 0.23
C GLN A 209 -14.99 -7.89 -0.20
N ALA A 210 -15.44 -8.09 -1.44
CA ALA A 210 -16.72 -7.58 -1.91
C ALA A 210 -17.76 -8.70 -1.91
N GLN A 211 -18.88 -8.45 -1.26
CA GLN A 211 -20.03 -9.32 -1.20
C GLN A 211 -21.15 -8.75 -2.08
N ILE A 212 -21.67 -9.58 -2.99
CA ILE A 212 -22.88 -9.30 -3.77
C ILE A 212 -23.93 -10.33 -3.37
N ARG A 213 -25.14 -9.90 -3.02
CA ARG A 213 -26.25 -10.81 -2.71
C ARG A 213 -27.30 -10.77 -3.81
N LEU A 214 -27.76 -11.95 -4.21
CA LEU A 214 -28.83 -12.11 -5.18
C LEU A 214 -29.43 -13.52 -5.08
N ALA A 215 -30.73 -13.65 -5.36
CA ALA A 215 -31.41 -14.94 -5.38
C ALA A 215 -31.15 -15.76 -6.67
N ASP A 216 -30.85 -15.09 -7.80
CA ASP A 216 -30.50 -15.76 -9.06
C ASP A 216 -29.00 -16.08 -9.13
N ASN A 217 -28.68 -17.38 -9.01
CA ASN A 217 -27.32 -17.88 -9.09
C ASN A 217 -26.66 -17.65 -10.47
N ASN A 218 -27.42 -17.65 -11.56
CA ASN A 218 -26.86 -17.50 -12.91
C ASN A 218 -26.28 -16.09 -13.13
N ILE A 219 -26.87 -15.09 -12.50
CA ILE A 219 -26.36 -13.71 -12.54
C ILE A 219 -25.11 -13.59 -11.68
N LEU A 220 -25.08 -14.21 -10.50
CA LEU A 220 -23.89 -14.23 -9.64
C LEU A 220 -22.68 -14.88 -10.35
N GLU A 221 -22.89 -15.99 -11.06
CA GLU A 221 -21.82 -16.64 -11.84
C GLU A 221 -21.23 -15.70 -12.90
N LYS A 222 -22.04 -14.86 -13.55
CA LYS A 222 -21.58 -13.84 -14.51
C LYS A 222 -20.79 -12.72 -13.85
N LEU A 223 -20.98 -12.50 -12.55
CA LEU A 223 -20.31 -11.45 -11.78
C LEU A 223 -19.00 -11.94 -11.13
N CYS A 224 -18.64 -13.22 -11.26
CA CYS A 224 -17.42 -13.79 -10.66
C CYS A 224 -16.12 -13.09 -11.07
N ASP A 225 -16.05 -12.52 -12.27
CA ASP A 225 -14.88 -11.81 -12.79
C ASP A 225 -14.98 -10.28 -12.66
N SER A 226 -15.94 -9.79 -11.86
CA SER A 226 -16.16 -8.35 -11.69
C SER A 226 -14.93 -7.66 -11.13
N VAL A 227 -14.50 -6.60 -11.81
CA VAL A 227 -13.35 -5.79 -11.41
C VAL A 227 -13.80 -4.71 -10.44
N ILE A 228 -13.14 -4.64 -9.28
CA ILE A 228 -13.36 -3.55 -8.33
C ILE A 228 -12.36 -2.42 -8.60
N VAL A 229 -12.83 -1.18 -8.59
CA VAL A 229 -12.01 0.00 -8.76
C VAL A 229 -11.72 0.60 -7.39
N ALA A 230 -10.46 0.52 -6.96
CA ALA A 230 -9.96 1.22 -5.79
C ALA A 230 -9.59 2.66 -6.19
N THR A 231 -10.31 3.64 -5.66
CA THR A 231 -10.11 5.05 -5.97
C THR A 231 -9.42 5.73 -4.79
N GLN A 232 -8.20 6.23 -5.01
CA GLN A 232 -7.47 7.03 -4.05
C GLN A 232 -7.60 8.52 -4.36
N LYS A 233 -7.66 9.33 -3.31
CA LYS A 233 -7.56 10.79 -3.42
C LYS A 233 -6.12 11.21 -3.75
N LEU A 234 -5.95 12.23 -4.57
CA LEU A 234 -4.63 12.76 -4.92
C LEU A 234 -4.49 14.22 -4.48
N ASP A 235 -3.24 14.59 -4.22
CA ASP A 235 -2.85 15.99 -4.24
C ASP A 235 -3.01 16.52 -5.68
N ASN A 236 -3.62 17.69 -5.86
CA ASN A 236 -4.01 18.21 -7.17
C ASN A 236 -2.86 18.19 -8.19
N ILE A 237 -2.96 17.34 -9.21
CA ILE A 237 -2.01 17.28 -10.34
C ILE A 237 -2.53 18.18 -11.46
N SER A 238 -1.86 19.28 -11.73
CA SER A 238 -2.23 20.18 -12.83
C SER A 238 -1.59 19.78 -14.16
N LEU A 239 -2.37 19.91 -15.23
CA LEU A 239 -1.94 19.75 -16.61
C LEU A 239 -2.14 21.08 -17.36
N ASP A 240 -1.05 21.58 -17.92
CA ASP A 240 -1.02 22.87 -18.61
C ASP A 240 -1.67 22.77 -20.00
N CYS A 241 -2.36 23.84 -20.38
CA CYS A 241 -2.95 24.02 -21.71
C CYS A 241 -2.14 25.03 -22.54
N TYR A 242 -2.02 24.76 -23.84
CA TYR A 242 -1.25 25.53 -24.81
C TYR A 242 -2.09 25.88 -26.04
N SER A 243 -1.75 26.96 -26.73
CA SER A 243 -2.47 27.41 -27.94
C SER A 243 -2.04 26.67 -29.21
N THR A 244 -0.85 26.07 -29.22
CA THR A 244 -0.29 25.39 -30.39
C THR A 244 0.19 23.98 -30.03
N PRO A 245 0.15 23.02 -30.99
CA PRO A 245 0.67 21.67 -30.77
C PRO A 245 2.17 21.64 -30.47
N ASP A 246 2.96 22.49 -31.12
CA ASP A 246 4.43 22.53 -30.96
C ASP A 246 4.84 22.89 -29.51
N SER A 247 4.17 23.87 -28.90
CA SER A 247 4.40 24.25 -27.50
C SER A 247 3.95 23.16 -26.53
N ALA A 248 2.84 22.46 -26.82
CA ALA A 248 2.40 21.32 -26.01
C ALA A 248 3.40 20.16 -26.09
N MET A 249 3.94 19.87 -27.28
CA MET A 249 4.88 18.77 -27.48
C MET A 249 6.22 19.03 -26.79
N LYS A 250 6.79 20.23 -26.96
CA LYS A 250 8.09 20.58 -26.36
C LYS A 250 8.02 20.81 -24.85
N LYS A 251 6.80 20.98 -24.30
CA LYS A 251 6.58 21.46 -22.91
C LYS A 251 7.29 22.79 -22.62
N GLU A 252 7.69 23.49 -23.67
CA GLU A 252 8.41 24.76 -23.65
C GLU A 252 7.59 25.77 -24.46
N GLY A 253 7.29 26.91 -23.86
CA GLY A 253 6.48 27.96 -24.47
C GLY A 253 5.58 28.68 -23.48
N LYS A 254 4.96 29.77 -23.94
CA LYS A 254 4.02 30.56 -23.14
C LYS A 254 2.74 29.73 -22.93
N LYS A 255 2.51 29.29 -21.69
CA LYS A 255 1.25 28.66 -21.26
C LYS A 255 0.08 29.56 -21.66
N CYS A 256 -1.10 28.98 -21.92
CA CYS A 256 -2.28 29.77 -22.18
C CYS A 256 -2.55 30.72 -21.00
N SER A 257 -2.33 32.01 -21.23
CA SER A 257 -2.75 33.09 -20.34
C SER A 257 -4.24 33.36 -20.50
N GLU A 258 -4.78 34.28 -19.70
CA GLU A 258 -6.17 34.73 -19.83
C GLU A 258 -6.48 35.12 -21.28
N ILE A 259 -7.53 34.51 -21.83
CA ILE A 259 -7.97 34.68 -23.20
C ILE A 259 -9.38 35.26 -23.21
N ALA A 260 -9.56 36.36 -23.93
CA ALA A 260 -10.86 36.93 -24.24
C ALA A 260 -11.60 36.05 -25.26
N PHE A 261 -12.82 35.64 -24.93
CA PHE A 261 -13.63 34.73 -25.74
C PHE A 261 -15.00 35.36 -26.03
N GLN A 262 -15.30 35.62 -27.30
CA GLN A 262 -16.58 36.22 -27.72
C GLN A 262 -17.69 35.15 -27.86
N PRO A 263 -18.97 35.51 -27.71
CA PRO A 263 -20.09 34.60 -28.01
C PRO A 263 -20.01 34.05 -29.43
N GLY A 264 -20.28 32.76 -29.61
CA GLY A 264 -20.20 32.04 -30.88
C GLY A 264 -18.78 31.70 -31.35
N GLN A 265 -17.74 32.21 -30.69
CA GLN A 265 -16.37 31.92 -31.08
C GLN A 265 -16.00 30.48 -30.67
N ARG A 266 -15.26 29.78 -31.54
CA ARG A 266 -14.61 28.49 -31.25
C ARG A 266 -13.11 28.70 -31.09
N ARG A 267 -12.51 28.07 -30.08
CA ARG A 267 -11.06 28.04 -29.87
C ARG A 267 -10.59 26.63 -29.57
N VAL A 268 -9.35 26.35 -29.95
CA VAL A 268 -8.70 25.07 -29.77
C VAL A 268 -7.52 25.24 -28.84
N PHE A 269 -7.41 24.33 -27.88
CA PHE A 269 -6.29 24.23 -26.96
C PHE A 269 -5.65 22.85 -27.05
N TYR A 270 -4.42 22.74 -26.58
CA TYR A 270 -3.66 21.50 -26.59
C TYR A 270 -3.09 21.25 -25.20
N THR A 271 -3.21 20.04 -24.69
CA THR A 271 -2.59 19.63 -23.43
C THR A 271 -1.46 18.67 -23.70
N ALA A 272 -0.33 18.86 -23.03
CA ALA A 272 0.81 17.96 -23.14
C ALA A 272 0.58 16.62 -22.42
N GLN A 273 1.46 15.66 -22.64
CA GLN A 273 1.54 14.44 -21.84
C GLN A 273 2.02 14.77 -20.40
N LEU A 274 1.40 14.15 -19.39
CA LEU A 274 1.84 14.27 -18.00
C LEU A 274 3.24 13.66 -17.82
N SER A 275 4.06 14.25 -16.95
CA SER A 275 5.39 13.69 -16.63
C SER A 275 5.24 12.42 -15.78
N GLU A 276 6.05 11.39 -16.04
CA GLU A 276 6.07 10.14 -15.26
C GLU A 276 6.36 10.40 -13.77
N GLU A 277 7.14 11.43 -13.44
CA GLU A 277 7.45 11.82 -12.05
C GLU A 277 6.25 12.34 -11.26
N LYS A 278 5.24 12.91 -11.94
CA LYS A 278 4.03 13.43 -11.31
C LYS A 278 2.98 12.35 -11.06
N LEU A 279 3.16 11.16 -11.64
CA LEU A 279 2.22 10.06 -11.46
C LEU A 279 2.41 9.41 -10.08
N PRO A 280 1.32 8.92 -9.46
CA PRO A 280 1.43 8.16 -8.21
C PRO A 280 2.36 6.95 -8.35
N LYS A 281 3.18 6.70 -7.34
CA LYS A 281 4.01 5.48 -7.29
C LYS A 281 3.10 4.25 -7.30
N GLY A 282 3.21 3.41 -8.32
CA GLY A 282 2.30 2.27 -8.54
C GLY A 282 1.33 2.46 -9.71
N ALA A 283 1.26 3.64 -10.33
CA ALA A 283 0.44 3.95 -11.50
C ALA A 283 0.80 3.15 -12.78
N ALA A 284 1.80 2.27 -12.71
CA ALA A 284 2.24 1.41 -13.82
C ALA A 284 1.42 0.12 -13.96
N SER A 285 0.38 -0.12 -13.13
CA SER A 285 -0.51 -1.26 -13.33
C SER A 285 -1.50 -1.01 -14.47
N THR A 286 -1.74 -2.04 -15.28
CA THR A 286 -2.64 -2.02 -16.44
C THR A 286 -4.04 -1.51 -16.06
N GLY A 287 -4.61 -0.64 -16.89
CA GLY A 287 -5.99 -0.15 -16.73
C GLY A 287 -6.19 1.01 -15.76
N CYS A 288 -5.13 1.54 -15.13
CA CYS A 288 -5.28 2.69 -14.24
C CYS A 288 -5.68 3.97 -14.98
N TYR A 289 -6.37 4.86 -14.30
CA TYR A 289 -6.71 6.17 -14.86
C TYR A 289 -6.84 7.23 -13.78
N LEU A 290 -6.67 8.50 -14.17
CA LEU A 290 -6.94 9.65 -13.33
C LEU A 290 -8.28 10.26 -13.74
N THR A 291 -9.01 10.77 -12.76
CA THR A 291 -10.14 11.67 -13.01
C THR A 291 -9.86 13.03 -12.40
N GLY A 292 -10.49 14.03 -13.00
CA GLY A 292 -10.28 15.43 -12.65
C GLY A 292 -11.26 16.32 -13.37
N ASN A 293 -10.99 17.62 -13.33
CA ASN A 293 -11.85 18.65 -13.89
C ASN A 293 -11.05 19.62 -14.76
N PHE A 294 -11.64 19.99 -15.89
CA PHE A 294 -11.24 21.13 -16.70
C PHE A 294 -11.98 22.37 -16.21
N ASN A 295 -11.24 23.44 -15.98
CA ASN A 295 -11.74 24.73 -15.55
C ASN A 295 -11.31 25.81 -16.54
N GLY A 296 -12.28 26.51 -17.12
CA GLY A 296 -12.01 27.66 -17.98
C GLY A 296 -12.09 29.01 -17.26
N PHE A 297 -12.85 29.14 -16.17
CA PHE A 297 -13.06 30.44 -15.53
C PHE A 297 -11.98 30.77 -14.49
N ASN A 298 -11.75 32.06 -14.24
CA ASN A 298 -10.88 32.53 -13.16
C ASN A 298 -11.64 32.68 -11.81
N ASP A 299 -12.91 33.06 -11.88
CA ASP A 299 -13.80 33.18 -10.72
C ASP A 299 -14.02 31.82 -10.05
N GLU A 300 -13.77 31.73 -8.74
CA GLU A 300 -13.89 30.49 -7.95
C GLU A 300 -15.30 29.88 -8.00
N LYS A 301 -16.35 30.71 -8.01
CA LYS A 301 -17.73 30.23 -8.04
C LYS A 301 -18.03 29.58 -9.40
N LEU A 302 -17.60 30.23 -10.48
CA LEU A 302 -17.78 29.72 -11.84
C LEU A 302 -16.87 28.53 -12.17
N LYS A 303 -15.68 28.43 -11.56
CA LYS A 303 -14.80 27.26 -11.69
C LYS A 303 -15.52 25.99 -11.24
N ILE A 304 -16.15 26.03 -10.07
CA ILE A 304 -16.86 24.87 -9.53
C ILE A 304 -18.08 24.56 -10.40
N ALA A 305 -18.88 25.58 -10.73
CA ALA A 305 -20.13 25.44 -11.47
C ALA A 305 -19.99 25.03 -12.94
N ALA A 306 -18.90 25.42 -13.62
CA ALA A 306 -18.68 25.11 -15.04
C ALA A 306 -17.55 24.10 -15.27
N SER A 307 -17.19 23.34 -14.24
CA SER A 307 -16.19 22.28 -14.33
C SER A 307 -16.66 21.16 -15.26
N VAL A 308 -15.77 20.70 -16.14
CA VAL A 308 -16.04 19.57 -17.05
C VAL A 308 -15.14 18.40 -16.66
N LYS A 309 -15.74 17.22 -16.43
CA LYS A 309 -14.98 16.02 -16.04
C LYS A 309 -13.99 15.62 -17.13
N VAL A 310 -12.76 15.32 -16.72
CA VAL A 310 -11.66 14.86 -17.57
C VAL A 310 -11.21 13.49 -17.12
N ARG A 311 -10.93 12.59 -18.07
CA ARG A 311 -10.30 11.29 -17.79
C ARG A 311 -8.92 11.23 -18.42
N TYR A 312 -7.93 10.76 -17.68
CA TYR A 312 -6.59 10.50 -18.19
C TYR A 312 -6.29 9.01 -18.04
N ILE A 313 -6.26 8.28 -19.16
CA ILE A 313 -6.08 6.83 -19.18
C ILE A 313 -4.58 6.52 -19.26
N LEU A 314 -4.10 5.72 -18.32
CA LEU A 314 -2.73 5.23 -18.30
C LEU A 314 -2.67 3.93 -19.11
N THR A 315 -1.88 3.95 -20.16
CA THR A 315 -1.48 2.75 -20.89
C THR A 315 -0.35 2.06 -20.16
N ASP A 316 -0.22 0.75 -20.37
CA ASP A 316 0.79 -0.08 -19.72
C ASP A 316 2.18 0.54 -19.90
N ILE A 317 2.74 1.05 -18.79
CA ILE A 317 4.12 1.48 -18.74
C ILE A 317 4.89 0.19 -18.47
N SER A 318 5.09 -0.61 -19.53
CA SER A 318 6.10 -1.67 -19.47
C SER A 318 7.35 -1.00 -18.90
N LYS A 319 7.79 -1.41 -17.70
CA LYS A 319 8.97 -0.82 -17.04
C LYS A 319 10.00 -0.67 -18.13
N LYS A 320 10.30 0.57 -18.54
CA LYS A 320 11.35 0.82 -19.53
C LYS A 320 12.51 0.01 -18.99
N GLN A 321 12.90 -1.05 -19.69
CA GLN A 321 14.18 -1.67 -19.43
C GLN A 321 15.11 -0.48 -19.36
N ASN A 322 15.81 -0.30 -18.24
CA ASN A 322 16.74 0.81 -18.07
C ASN A 322 17.44 0.97 -19.41
N LYS A 323 17.51 2.20 -19.93
CA LYS A 323 18.34 2.52 -21.09
C LYS A 323 19.82 2.27 -20.71
N ALA A 324 20.17 1.06 -20.33
CA ALA A 324 21.36 0.42 -20.84
C ALA A 324 21.20 0.56 -22.35
N LEU A 325 21.96 1.50 -22.92
CA LEU A 325 22.31 1.40 -24.32
C LEU A 325 22.60 -0.08 -24.56
N SER A 326 21.83 -0.72 -25.43
CA SER A 326 22.25 -1.94 -26.06
C SER A 326 23.47 -1.57 -26.90
N THR A 327 24.61 -1.39 -26.23
CA THR A 327 25.91 -1.44 -26.86
C THR A 327 26.00 -2.87 -27.35
N VAL A 328 25.83 -3.02 -28.66
CA VAL A 328 26.41 -4.17 -29.35
C VAL A 328 27.87 -4.13 -28.95
N VAL A 329 28.26 -4.99 -28.01
CA VAL A 329 29.65 -5.22 -27.69
C VAL A 329 30.23 -5.78 -28.98
N ILE A 330 30.86 -4.91 -29.77
CA ILE A 330 31.86 -5.37 -30.72
C ILE A 330 32.89 -6.01 -29.81
N GLU A 331 32.92 -7.34 -29.81
CA GLU A 331 33.97 -8.11 -29.18
C GLU A 331 35.29 -7.63 -29.77
N ASN A 332 35.95 -6.70 -29.07
CA ASN A 332 37.37 -6.57 -29.17
C ASN A 332 37.92 -7.89 -28.66
N LYS A 333 38.27 -8.76 -29.62
CA LYS A 333 39.06 -9.98 -29.47
C LYS A 333 40.05 -9.77 -28.33
N LYS A 334 39.69 -10.26 -27.15
CA LYS A 334 40.67 -10.50 -26.11
C LYS A 334 41.60 -11.58 -26.64
N GLU A 335 42.87 -11.32 -26.47
CA GLU A 335 43.95 -12.28 -26.66
C GLU A 335 43.53 -13.63 -26.07
N LYS A 336 43.74 -14.68 -26.86
CA LYS A 336 43.46 -16.06 -26.50
C LYS A 336 44.20 -16.41 -25.21
N SER A 337 43.51 -16.35 -24.07
CA SER A 337 43.82 -17.25 -22.96
C SER A 337 43.41 -18.66 -23.41
N THR A 338 44.36 -19.56 -23.43
CA THR A 338 44.18 -21.00 -23.65
C THR A 338 43.37 -21.60 -22.49
N GLU A 339 42.05 -21.46 -22.52
CA GLU A 339 41.12 -22.28 -21.73
C GLU A 339 40.11 -22.89 -22.70
N THR A 340 39.97 -24.21 -22.63
CA THR A 340 39.13 -25.05 -23.50
C THR A 340 37.65 -24.80 -23.16
N GLU A 341 36.71 -24.83 -24.11
CA GLU A 341 35.27 -24.62 -23.82
C GLU A 341 34.73 -25.60 -22.76
N GLU A 342 35.30 -26.80 -22.70
CA GLU A 342 35.01 -27.81 -21.67
C GLU A 342 35.42 -27.33 -20.25
N GLU A 343 36.51 -26.58 -20.10
CA GLU A 343 36.95 -26.06 -18.79
C GLU A 343 36.04 -24.93 -18.29
N LYS A 344 35.47 -24.14 -19.20
CA LYS A 344 34.46 -23.12 -18.87
C LYS A 344 33.14 -23.76 -18.45
N LEU A 345 32.67 -24.77 -19.17
CA LEU A 345 31.46 -25.51 -18.82
C LEU A 345 31.61 -26.26 -17.49
N VAL A 346 32.79 -26.85 -17.22
CA VAL A 346 33.08 -27.49 -15.93
C VAL A 346 33.16 -26.46 -14.80
N LYS A 347 33.71 -25.26 -15.04
CA LYS A 347 33.65 -24.16 -14.06
C LYS A 347 32.21 -23.73 -13.79
N GLU A 348 31.41 -23.46 -14.81
CA GLU A 348 29.99 -23.08 -14.66
C GLU A 348 29.17 -24.14 -13.94
N LEU A 349 29.40 -25.43 -14.24
CA LEU A 349 28.74 -26.54 -13.55
C LEU A 349 29.16 -26.61 -12.07
N LYS A 350 30.45 -26.42 -11.76
CA LYS A 350 30.94 -26.33 -10.37
C LYS A 350 30.37 -25.13 -9.63
N GLU A 351 30.20 -24.00 -10.30
CA GLU A 351 29.57 -22.80 -9.72
C GLU A 351 28.07 -23.01 -9.48
N GLY A 352 27.37 -23.66 -10.41
CA GLY A 352 25.95 -24.01 -10.25
C GLY A 352 25.71 -25.04 -9.14
N ILE A 353 26.56 -26.06 -9.01
CA ILE A 353 26.52 -27.02 -7.90
C ILE A 353 26.75 -26.30 -6.57
N ARG A 354 27.76 -25.41 -6.51
CA ARG A 354 28.05 -24.60 -5.33
C ARG A 354 26.86 -23.72 -4.91
N ASP A 355 26.20 -23.05 -5.85
CA ASP A 355 25.05 -22.18 -5.55
C ASP A 355 23.83 -22.99 -5.05
N LEU A 356 23.63 -24.19 -5.59
CA LEU A 356 22.64 -25.15 -5.10
C LEU A 356 22.97 -25.66 -3.69
N GLU A 357 24.24 -25.96 -3.41
CA GLU A 357 24.71 -26.39 -2.10
C GLU A 357 24.60 -25.27 -1.06
N ILE A 358 24.88 -24.01 -1.42
CA ILE A 358 24.67 -22.82 -0.56
C ILE A 358 23.18 -22.66 -0.25
N LYS A 359 22.30 -22.88 -1.23
CA LYS A 359 20.84 -22.86 -1.01
C LYS A 359 20.38 -23.96 -0.04
N HIS A 360 21.12 -25.07 0.06
CA HIS A 360 20.85 -26.20 0.95
C HIS A 360 21.80 -26.31 2.16
N LEU A 361 22.58 -25.27 2.46
CA LEU A 361 23.61 -25.29 3.50
C LEU A 361 23.08 -25.58 4.91
N THR A 362 21.78 -25.38 5.14
CA THR A 362 21.10 -25.75 6.39
C THR A 362 21.12 -27.27 6.66
N LYS A 363 21.48 -28.10 5.67
CA LYS A 363 21.48 -29.57 5.76
C LYS A 363 22.85 -30.24 5.61
N MET A 364 23.95 -29.53 5.29
CA MET A 364 25.26 -30.15 5.00
C MET A 364 26.43 -29.51 5.78
N LYS A 365 27.46 -30.31 6.13
CA LYS A 365 28.58 -29.92 7.02
C LYS A 365 29.94 -29.67 6.35
N ASN A 366 30.16 -30.09 5.09
CA ASN A 366 31.54 -30.26 4.57
C ASN A 366 32.04 -29.18 3.58
N LEU A 367 31.35 -28.05 3.39
CA LEU A 367 31.70 -27.06 2.35
C LEU A 367 32.87 -26.11 2.68
N LYS A 368 33.37 -26.06 3.93
CA LYS A 368 34.47 -25.14 4.31
C LYS A 368 35.81 -25.48 3.62
N GLN A 369 36.00 -26.72 3.18
CA GLN A 369 37.28 -27.19 2.60
C GLN A 369 37.44 -26.82 1.12
N ASP A 370 36.36 -26.74 0.35
CA ASP A 370 36.44 -26.61 -1.11
C ASP A 370 36.47 -25.15 -1.61
N PHE A 371 35.93 -24.19 -0.84
CA PHE A 371 35.87 -22.77 -1.24
C PHE A 371 36.10 -21.78 -0.08
N PRO A 372 37.36 -21.58 0.37
CA PRO A 372 37.68 -20.76 1.55
C PRO A 372 37.33 -19.25 1.42
N ASN A 373 37.40 -18.70 0.22
CA ASN A 373 37.27 -17.25 -0.04
C ASN A 373 35.90 -16.83 -0.62
N HIS A 374 34.90 -17.71 -0.60
CA HIS A 374 33.60 -17.42 -1.20
C HIS A 374 32.68 -16.68 -0.21
N LEU A 375 32.47 -15.38 -0.44
CA LEU A 375 31.76 -14.48 0.48
C LEU A 375 30.29 -14.89 0.77
N PRO A 376 29.48 -15.33 -0.22
CA PRO A 376 28.12 -15.83 0.05
C PRO A 376 28.09 -17.06 0.95
N LEU A 377 29.02 -18.01 0.78
CA LEU A 377 29.14 -19.21 1.61
C LEU A 377 29.49 -18.85 3.05
N LEU A 378 30.45 -17.95 3.26
CA LEU A 378 30.83 -17.50 4.60
C LEU A 378 29.68 -16.78 5.29
N THR A 379 28.94 -15.92 4.58
CA THR A 379 27.76 -15.22 5.11
C THR A 379 26.65 -16.21 5.48
N ALA A 380 26.37 -17.20 4.61
CA ALA A 380 25.41 -18.26 4.88
C ALA A 380 25.82 -19.15 6.06
N ASN A 381 27.11 -19.39 6.26
CA ASN A 381 27.61 -20.14 7.41
C ASN A 381 27.44 -19.34 8.73
N VAL A 382 27.63 -18.02 8.71
CA VAL A 382 27.33 -17.15 9.88
C VAL A 382 25.84 -17.20 10.21
N GLU A 383 24.96 -17.13 9.21
CA GLU A 383 23.51 -17.29 9.39
C GLU A 383 23.14 -18.69 9.94
N ARG A 384 23.80 -19.74 9.46
CA ARG A 384 23.62 -21.11 9.98
C ARG A 384 24.00 -21.20 11.45
N LEU A 385 25.17 -20.69 11.82
CA LEU A 385 25.67 -20.70 13.21
C LEU A 385 24.75 -19.92 14.15
N SER A 386 24.09 -18.87 13.67
CA SER A 386 23.09 -18.13 14.48
C SER A 386 21.79 -18.88 14.74
N ASN A 387 21.43 -19.88 13.93
CA ASN A 387 20.18 -20.63 14.06
C ASN A 387 20.33 -21.92 14.90
N ILE A 388 21.53 -22.20 15.42
CA ILE A 388 21.79 -23.38 16.27
C ILE A 388 21.38 -23.06 17.72
N LYS A 389 20.74 -24.01 18.41
CA LYS A 389 20.19 -23.83 19.77
C LYS A 389 21.26 -23.46 20.82
N GLU A 390 22.46 -24.02 20.71
CA GLU A 390 23.63 -23.65 21.51
C GLU A 390 24.66 -22.99 20.60
N ILE A 391 24.89 -21.70 20.80
CA ILE A 391 25.77 -20.88 19.97
C ILE A 391 27.16 -20.88 20.61
N ASP A 392 28.15 -21.48 19.94
CA ASP A 392 29.56 -21.24 20.29
C ASP A 392 29.99 -19.85 19.81
N LEU A 393 30.21 -18.96 20.77
CA LEU A 393 30.63 -17.58 20.52
C LEU A 393 31.99 -17.47 19.85
N ASN A 394 32.90 -18.41 20.10
CA ASN A 394 34.23 -18.34 19.54
C ASN A 394 34.19 -18.72 18.06
N GLU A 395 33.47 -19.80 17.73
CA GLU A 395 33.27 -20.20 16.31
C GLU A 395 32.56 -19.10 15.52
N LEU A 396 31.57 -18.43 16.12
CA LEU A 396 30.88 -17.31 15.49
C LEU A 396 31.80 -16.10 15.28
N LYS A 397 32.58 -15.70 16.30
CA LYS A 397 33.52 -14.57 16.19
C LYS A 397 34.59 -14.83 15.14
N GLU A 398 35.08 -16.06 15.05
CA GLU A 398 36.04 -16.48 14.03
C GLU A 398 35.44 -16.48 12.63
N ALA A 399 34.21 -16.99 12.46
CA ALA A 399 33.52 -16.96 11.17
C ALA A 399 33.24 -15.52 10.69
N VAL A 400 32.85 -14.62 11.59
CA VAL A 400 32.66 -13.20 11.25
C VAL A 400 33.99 -12.52 10.92
N LYS A 401 35.07 -12.86 11.63
CA LYS A 401 36.42 -12.37 11.30
C LYS A 401 36.86 -12.81 9.89
N GLN A 402 36.62 -14.07 9.52
CA GLN A 402 36.90 -14.57 8.17
C GLN A 402 36.10 -13.80 7.10
N VAL A 403 34.82 -13.48 7.36
CA VAL A 403 34.03 -12.64 6.45
C VAL A 403 34.65 -11.24 6.31
N LEU A 404 35.08 -10.62 7.41
CA LEU A 404 35.69 -9.28 7.39
C LEU A 404 37.05 -9.29 6.66
N ASP A 405 37.87 -10.32 6.85
CA ASP A 405 39.17 -10.45 6.18
C ASP A 405 39.00 -10.58 4.65
N VAL A 406 37.99 -11.34 4.20
CA VAL A 406 37.67 -11.49 2.76
C VAL A 406 36.98 -10.26 2.18
N ALA A 407 36.07 -9.64 2.92
CA ALA A 407 35.30 -8.49 2.44
C ALA A 407 36.09 -7.17 2.40
N LYS A 408 37.22 -7.10 3.12
CA LYS A 408 38.14 -5.95 3.20
C LYS A 408 37.43 -4.60 3.42
N PRO A 409 37.00 -4.32 4.67
CA PRO A 409 36.25 -3.12 5.06
C PRO A 409 36.86 -1.79 4.56
N GLU A 410 38.18 -1.65 4.57
CA GLU A 410 38.83 -0.40 4.15
C GLU A 410 38.68 -0.08 2.66
N GLU A 411 38.69 -1.10 1.79
CA GLU A 411 38.52 -0.93 0.34
C GLU A 411 37.12 -0.42 0.02
N VAL A 412 36.11 -0.98 0.70
CA VAL A 412 34.70 -0.58 0.55
C VAL A 412 34.49 0.85 1.01
N LEU A 413 35.03 1.24 2.18
CA LEU A 413 34.90 2.61 2.69
C LEU A 413 35.59 3.64 1.79
N LYS A 414 36.79 3.31 1.28
CA LYS A 414 37.51 4.17 0.31
C LYS A 414 36.71 4.35 -0.98
N PHE A 415 36.05 3.30 -1.47
CA PHE A 415 35.22 3.37 -2.67
C PHE A 415 34.01 4.29 -2.48
N TYR A 416 33.28 4.17 -1.37
CA TYR A 416 32.12 5.03 -1.07
C TYR A 416 32.48 6.46 -0.64
N GLY A 417 33.73 6.69 -0.22
CA GLY A 417 34.27 8.02 0.07
C GLY A 417 34.70 8.82 -1.18
N GLY A 418 34.87 8.16 -2.33
CA GLY A 418 35.23 8.78 -3.61
C GLY A 418 34.01 9.12 -4.48
N LYS A 419 34.05 10.21 -5.24
CA LYS A 419 33.05 10.51 -6.28
C LYS A 419 33.36 9.70 -7.55
N ASN A 420 32.60 8.63 -7.79
CA ASN A 420 32.81 7.70 -8.90
C ASN A 420 31.68 7.76 -9.96
N ASP A 421 31.01 8.91 -10.11
CA ASP A 421 29.73 9.04 -10.84
C ASP A 421 29.82 8.90 -12.38
N SER A 422 31.01 8.78 -12.97
CA SER A 422 31.17 8.89 -14.43
C SER A 422 31.97 7.78 -15.12
N ASN A 423 32.34 6.69 -14.44
CA ASN A 423 33.21 5.65 -15.02
C ASN A 423 32.49 4.30 -15.19
N GLU A 424 32.56 3.70 -16.38
CA GLU A 424 31.86 2.45 -16.72
C GLU A 424 32.41 1.23 -15.93
N GLU A 425 33.70 1.26 -15.59
CA GLU A 425 34.34 0.29 -14.68
C GLU A 425 33.86 0.46 -13.23
N ALA A 426 33.53 1.67 -12.81
CA ALA A 426 33.02 1.94 -11.47
C ALA A 426 31.59 1.41 -11.25
N LEU A 427 30.78 1.28 -12.31
CA LEU A 427 29.45 0.66 -12.24
C LEU A 427 29.53 -0.85 -11.98
N LYS A 428 30.47 -1.55 -12.63
CA LYS A 428 30.72 -2.98 -12.38
C LYS A 428 31.27 -3.20 -10.97
N LEU A 429 32.25 -2.37 -10.57
CA LEU A 429 32.82 -2.40 -9.23
C LEU A 429 31.80 -2.03 -8.14
N SER A 430 30.86 -1.12 -8.42
CA SER A 430 29.80 -0.71 -7.49
C SER A 430 28.93 -1.88 -7.05
N THR A 431 28.51 -2.74 -7.99
CA THR A 431 27.70 -3.93 -7.65
C THR A 431 28.45 -4.95 -6.78
N GLU A 432 29.76 -5.09 -6.99
CA GLU A 432 30.61 -5.94 -6.16
C GLU A 432 30.81 -5.33 -4.76
N MET A 433 31.09 -4.03 -4.69
CA MET A 433 31.27 -3.30 -3.43
C MET A 433 29.98 -3.26 -2.60
N GLU A 434 28.81 -3.21 -3.24
CA GLU A 434 27.51 -3.33 -2.58
C GLU A 434 27.29 -4.72 -1.98
N LYS A 435 27.65 -5.79 -2.71
CA LYS A 435 27.63 -7.18 -2.17
C LYS A 435 28.55 -7.32 -0.96
N ARG A 436 29.79 -6.79 -1.04
CA ARG A 436 30.75 -6.80 0.08
C ARG A 436 30.21 -6.03 1.29
N LYS A 437 29.67 -4.83 1.07
CA LYS A 437 29.02 -4.03 2.12
C LYS A 437 27.88 -4.79 2.79
N LEU A 438 27.00 -5.43 2.02
CA LEU A 438 25.85 -6.16 2.55
C LEU A 438 26.27 -7.38 3.38
N ALA A 439 27.32 -8.10 2.95
CA ALA A 439 27.90 -9.20 3.72
C ALA A 439 28.51 -8.73 5.06
N ILE A 440 29.23 -7.59 5.06
CA ILE A 440 29.77 -6.95 6.27
C ILE A 440 28.63 -6.58 7.23
N VAL A 441 27.61 -5.87 6.73
CA VAL A 441 26.46 -5.42 7.53
C VAL A 441 25.70 -6.60 8.12
N ASN A 442 25.42 -7.66 7.34
CA ASN A 442 24.72 -8.84 7.84
C ASN A 442 25.53 -9.60 8.91
N SER A 443 26.83 -9.79 8.68
CA SER A 443 27.68 -10.53 9.62
C SER A 443 27.88 -9.78 10.94
N LEU A 444 28.10 -8.45 10.86
CA LEU A 444 28.15 -7.60 12.04
C LEU A 444 26.80 -7.52 12.76
N PHE A 445 25.69 -7.50 12.02
CA PHE A 445 24.34 -7.53 12.61
C PHE A 445 24.13 -8.79 13.46
N ILE A 446 24.45 -9.97 12.91
CA ILE A 446 24.29 -11.25 13.60
C ILE A 446 25.19 -11.31 14.85
N LYS A 447 26.47 -10.92 14.72
CA LYS A 447 27.42 -10.85 15.83
C LYS A 447 26.89 -9.96 16.96
N THR A 448 26.48 -8.73 16.63
CA THR A 448 26.01 -7.76 17.62
C THR A 448 24.69 -8.20 18.24
N ASN A 449 23.78 -8.80 17.46
CA ASN A 449 22.52 -9.31 17.98
C ASN A 449 22.73 -10.39 19.06
N ILE A 450 23.59 -11.38 18.77
CA ILE A 450 23.86 -12.50 19.69
C ILE A 450 24.56 -12.02 20.96
N LEU A 451 25.53 -11.11 20.84
CA LEU A 451 26.22 -10.53 22.00
C LEU A 451 25.27 -9.73 22.89
N LEU A 452 24.33 -8.98 22.29
CA LEU A 452 23.30 -8.26 23.04
C LEU A 452 22.33 -9.23 23.73
N ASP A 453 21.86 -10.27 23.04
CA ASP A 453 20.92 -11.25 23.61
C ASP A 453 21.55 -12.02 24.79
N GLN A 454 22.83 -12.39 24.70
CA GLN A 454 23.54 -13.05 25.81
C GLN A 454 23.78 -12.12 27.00
N HIS A 455 24.11 -10.84 26.75
CA HIS A 455 24.22 -9.87 27.82
C HIS A 455 22.86 -9.64 28.51
N LEU A 456 21.76 -9.56 27.74
CA LEU A 456 20.40 -9.40 28.28
C LEU A 456 19.96 -10.61 29.12
N LYS A 457 20.40 -11.84 28.78
CA LYS A 457 20.15 -13.05 29.59
C LYS A 457 20.82 -13.02 30.97
N ILE A 458 22.00 -12.40 31.06
CA ILE A 458 22.83 -12.38 32.28
C ILE A 458 22.58 -11.10 33.10
N SER A 459 21.98 -10.08 32.50
CA SER A 459 21.74 -8.78 33.14
C SER A 459 20.88 -8.90 34.40
N THR A 460 21.33 -8.27 35.49
CA THR A 460 20.62 -8.17 36.76
C THR A 460 19.58 -7.04 36.80
N GLN A 461 19.41 -6.31 35.70
CA GLN A 461 18.44 -5.21 35.58
C GLN A 461 17.01 -5.75 35.44
N ASP A 462 16.03 -4.92 35.85
CA ASP A 462 14.60 -5.22 35.75
C ASP A 462 14.14 -5.11 34.29
N ILE A 463 14.21 -6.22 33.56
CA ILE A 463 13.95 -6.29 32.11
C ILE A 463 12.81 -7.27 31.89
N PRO A 464 11.77 -6.92 31.09
CA PRO A 464 10.68 -7.83 30.79
C PRO A 464 11.15 -9.16 30.20
N LYS A 465 10.47 -10.25 30.56
CA LYS A 465 10.87 -11.63 30.19
C LYS A 465 11.00 -11.83 28.69
N ILE A 466 10.15 -11.17 27.90
CA ILE A 466 10.14 -11.24 26.43
C ILE A 466 11.48 -10.82 25.79
N PHE A 467 12.22 -9.90 26.42
CA PHE A 467 13.54 -9.49 25.93
C PHE A 467 14.69 -10.38 26.42
N ARG A 468 14.46 -11.24 27.43
CA ARG A 468 15.45 -12.22 27.91
C ARG A 468 15.45 -13.50 27.07
N GLU A 469 14.32 -13.82 26.44
CA GLU A 469 14.18 -14.98 25.55
C GLU A 469 14.72 -14.71 24.13
N GLY A 470 14.97 -13.44 23.80
CA GLY A 470 15.52 -13.00 22.52
C GLY A 470 14.43 -12.59 21.55
N LEU A 471 14.36 -11.29 21.24
CA LEU A 471 13.46 -10.78 20.21
C LEU A 471 14.02 -11.16 18.83
N GLU A 472 13.20 -11.70 17.94
CA GLU A 472 13.58 -11.98 16.55
C GLU A 472 13.24 -10.80 15.63
N MET A 473 14.09 -10.56 14.62
CA MET A 473 13.77 -9.59 13.57
C MET A 473 12.80 -10.17 12.54
N PRO A 474 11.76 -9.42 12.16
CA PRO A 474 10.92 -9.73 11.01
C PRO A 474 11.76 -9.85 9.73
N LYS A 475 11.81 -11.05 9.13
CA LYS A 475 12.48 -11.24 7.83
C LYS A 475 11.59 -10.64 6.73
N SER A 476 12.03 -9.57 6.07
CA SER A 476 11.34 -9.04 4.90
C SER A 476 11.32 -10.10 3.79
N THR A 477 10.13 -10.56 3.41
CA THR A 477 9.92 -11.40 2.23
C THR A 477 10.28 -10.60 0.99
N LYS A 478 11.42 -10.91 0.38
CA LYS A 478 11.68 -10.50 -1.00
C LYS A 478 10.65 -11.20 -1.88
N ASN A 479 9.85 -10.41 -2.59
CA ASN A 479 8.99 -10.87 -3.67
C ASN A 479 9.81 -11.70 -4.68
N GLY A 480 9.64 -13.01 -4.60
CA GLY A 480 10.12 -13.99 -5.56
C GLY A 480 9.01 -14.99 -5.79
N LYS A 481 8.31 -14.86 -6.92
CA LYS A 481 7.51 -15.94 -7.49
C LYS A 481 8.41 -17.18 -7.55
N ASN A 482 7.97 -18.24 -6.90
CA ASN A 482 8.02 -19.63 -7.38
C ASN A 482 7.20 -20.44 -6.37
N GLY A 483 5.97 -20.76 -6.77
CA GLY A 483 5.18 -21.76 -6.09
C GLY A 483 5.79 -23.13 -6.37
N GLU A 484 6.26 -23.79 -5.32
CA GLU A 484 6.40 -25.24 -5.31
C GLU A 484 5.45 -25.76 -4.23
N GLN A 485 4.34 -26.32 -4.70
CA GLN A 485 3.43 -27.13 -3.92
C GLN A 485 4.22 -28.32 -3.38
N LYS A 486 4.27 -28.48 -2.05
CA LYS A 486 4.64 -29.76 -1.44
C LYS A 486 3.42 -30.67 -1.49
N GLU A 487 3.37 -31.51 -2.51
CA GLU A 487 2.63 -32.77 -2.47
C GLU A 487 3.18 -33.61 -1.31
N LYS A 488 2.30 -34.01 -0.39
CA LYS A 488 2.56 -35.12 0.51
C LYS A 488 2.11 -36.39 -0.21
N THR A 489 3.09 -37.18 -0.65
CA THR A 489 2.92 -38.59 -0.98
C THR A 489 2.47 -39.35 0.26
N VAL A 490 1.31 -39.99 0.16
CA VAL A 490 0.81 -41.00 1.10
C VAL A 490 1.30 -42.34 0.57
N GLU A 491 2.08 -43.07 1.38
CA GLU A 491 2.48 -44.44 1.11
C GLU A 491 1.26 -45.37 1.18
N ASP A 492 1.16 -46.24 0.20
CA ASP A 492 0.09 -47.20 -0.02
C ASP A 492 0.52 -48.60 0.44
N SER A 493 -0.49 -49.42 0.79
CA SER A 493 -0.55 -50.89 0.87
C SER A 493 -0.74 -51.51 2.27
N PRO A 494 -1.50 -52.63 2.42
CA PRO A 494 -2.57 -53.14 1.55
C PRO A 494 -3.86 -53.62 2.26
N LYS A 495 -4.86 -53.82 1.40
CA LYS A 495 -6.24 -54.30 1.57
C LYS A 495 -6.49 -55.46 2.55
N THR A 496 -7.68 -55.46 3.15
CA THR A 496 -8.47 -56.69 3.35
C THR A 496 -9.97 -56.37 3.25
N GLU A 497 -10.67 -57.14 2.42
CA GLU A 497 -12.10 -57.06 2.11
C GLU A 497 -12.96 -57.84 3.13
N LYS A 498 -14.23 -57.39 3.32
CA LYS A 498 -15.49 -58.12 3.64
C LYS A 498 -16.45 -57.17 4.39
N SER A 499 -17.59 -56.74 3.86
CA SER A 499 -18.88 -57.40 3.52
C SER A 499 -19.98 -57.05 4.54
N ASP A 500 -21.00 -56.36 4.04
CA ASP A 500 -22.46 -56.47 4.28
C ASP A 500 -23.13 -56.13 5.65
N ASP A 501 -24.22 -55.37 5.48
CA ASP A 501 -25.55 -55.34 6.11
C ASP A 501 -25.86 -54.66 7.47
N GLU A 502 -26.81 -53.71 7.33
CA GLU A 502 -28.00 -53.37 8.13
C GLU A 502 -27.98 -53.39 9.68
N SER A 503 -28.34 -52.24 10.30
CA SER A 503 -29.62 -52.06 11.03
C SER A 503 -29.65 -50.80 11.92
N ASP A 504 -30.58 -49.90 11.61
CA ASP A 504 -31.67 -49.34 12.42
C ASP A 504 -31.51 -48.83 13.88
N ASN A 505 -32.26 -47.73 14.13
CA ASN A 505 -32.63 -47.04 15.38
C ASN A 505 -31.53 -46.32 16.18
N GLY A 506 -31.65 -45.05 16.57
CA GLY A 506 -32.83 -44.24 16.88
C GLY A 506 -32.66 -43.71 18.31
N GLY A 507 -32.56 -42.38 18.51
CA GLY A 507 -32.49 -41.81 19.86
C GLY A 507 -31.99 -40.36 19.96
N GLU A 508 -32.96 -39.43 19.95
CA GLU A 508 -32.99 -38.15 20.67
C GLU A 508 -31.73 -37.27 20.76
N TYR A 509 -31.74 -36.17 20.01
CA TYR A 509 -30.96 -34.97 20.35
C TYR A 509 -31.75 -34.11 21.35
N LYS A 510 -31.30 -34.12 22.61
CA LYS A 510 -31.76 -33.21 23.65
C LYS A 510 -30.92 -31.93 23.65
N VAL A 511 -31.62 -30.81 23.51
CA VAL A 511 -31.14 -29.44 23.80
C VAL A 511 -30.71 -29.35 25.26
N ILE A 512 -29.53 -28.80 25.52
CA ILE A 512 -29.19 -28.16 26.80
C ILE A 512 -28.58 -26.80 26.49
N VAL A 513 -29.37 -25.78 26.79
CA VAL A 513 -28.91 -24.42 27.08
C VAL A 513 -28.27 -24.48 28.46
N GLU A 514 -27.07 -23.95 28.62
CA GLU A 514 -26.61 -23.48 29.93
C GLU A 514 -25.60 -22.35 29.77
N GLU A 515 -26.04 -21.18 30.24
CA GLU A 515 -25.22 -20.08 30.72
C GLU A 515 -24.24 -20.60 31.79
N ASN A 516 -23.03 -20.03 31.88
CA ASN A 516 -22.41 -19.83 33.19
C ASN A 516 -21.26 -18.81 33.16
N GLU A 517 -21.20 -18.13 34.29
CA GLU A 517 -20.55 -16.85 34.58
C GLU A 517 -19.05 -16.96 34.92
N GLU A 518 -18.45 -15.76 34.96
CA GLU A 518 -17.41 -15.31 35.89
C GLU A 518 -16.96 -16.31 36.98
N ARG A 519 -15.66 -16.66 37.00
CA ARG A 519 -14.90 -17.01 38.21
C ARG A 519 -13.40 -17.18 37.88
N MET A 520 -12.61 -16.14 38.12
CA MET A 520 -11.16 -16.27 38.33
C MET A 520 -10.72 -15.30 39.43
N VAL A 521 -10.96 -15.67 40.70
CA VAL A 521 -10.22 -15.15 41.85
C VAL A 521 -10.14 -16.24 42.94
N ALA A 522 -8.93 -16.47 43.44
CA ALA A 522 -8.52 -17.19 44.66
C ALA A 522 -8.71 -18.73 44.67
N GLY A 523 -7.77 -19.58 45.11
CA GLY A 523 -6.42 -19.50 45.70
C GLY A 523 -5.81 -20.91 45.60
N ILE A 524 -4.61 -21.26 46.06
CA ILE A 524 -4.06 -21.13 47.41
C ILE A 524 -2.56 -21.53 47.36
N ASP A 525 -1.75 -20.70 48.03
CA ASP A 525 -0.54 -20.92 48.82
C ASP A 525 0.70 -21.75 48.41
N LYS A 526 1.84 -21.04 48.58
CA LYS A 526 3.03 -21.34 49.41
C LYS A 526 3.83 -22.62 49.13
N ILE A 527 5.02 -22.42 48.55
CA ILE A 527 6.23 -23.08 49.05
C ILE A 527 7.34 -22.04 49.29
N ALA A 528 7.87 -22.14 50.50
CA ALA A 528 8.86 -21.34 51.19
C ALA A 528 10.11 -20.91 50.40
N ILE A 529 10.54 -19.69 50.71
CA ILE A 529 11.93 -19.21 50.60
C ILE A 529 12.79 -20.07 51.53
N SER A 530 13.90 -20.60 51.01
CA SER A 530 15.04 -21.08 51.80
C SER A 530 16.31 -20.33 51.34
N PRO A 531 17.13 -19.80 52.25
CA PRO A 531 18.36 -19.11 51.90
C PRO A 531 19.50 -20.13 51.73
N LEU A 532 20.29 -20.01 50.67
CA LEU A 532 21.53 -20.78 50.52
C LEU A 532 22.70 -19.81 50.38
N VAL A 533 23.43 -19.66 51.48
CA VAL A 533 24.80 -19.14 51.56
C VAL A 533 25.74 -20.34 51.42
N GLY A 534 26.78 -20.23 50.59
CA GLY A 534 28.05 -20.93 50.81
C GLY A 534 28.57 -21.89 49.72
N ASN A 535 29.44 -21.33 48.87
CA ASN A 535 30.72 -21.88 48.37
C ASN A 535 30.85 -23.03 47.34
N GLU A 536 31.61 -22.64 46.31
CA GLU A 536 32.67 -23.37 45.56
C GLU A 536 32.32 -24.31 44.39
N LYS A 537 32.62 -23.75 43.20
CA LYS A 537 33.56 -24.21 42.16
C LYS A 537 33.00 -24.80 40.85
N THR A 538 33.49 -24.15 39.79
CA THR A 538 33.78 -24.60 38.41
C THR A 538 32.60 -24.90 37.49
N ASP A 539 32.19 -23.87 36.74
CA ASP A 539 32.41 -23.86 35.28
C ASP A 539 32.48 -22.40 34.79
N GLU A 540 33.58 -22.02 34.13
CA GLU A 540 33.77 -20.69 33.55
C GLU A 540 32.85 -20.49 32.33
N THR A 541 31.57 -20.24 32.55
CA THR A 541 30.73 -19.68 31.49
C THR A 541 31.14 -18.22 31.27
N LYS A 542 31.94 -17.98 30.23
CA LYS A 542 32.41 -16.65 29.80
C LYS A 542 31.24 -15.66 29.72
N VAL A 543 31.19 -14.74 30.67
CA VAL A 543 30.16 -13.69 30.75
C VAL A 543 30.45 -12.61 29.71
N VAL A 544 29.55 -12.40 28.74
CA VAL A 544 29.64 -11.26 27.81
C VAL A 544 29.48 -9.97 28.61
N THR A 545 30.46 -9.06 28.51
CA THR A 545 30.45 -7.81 29.28
C THR A 545 29.69 -6.70 28.53
N LEU A 546 29.13 -5.73 29.27
CA LEU A 546 28.49 -4.54 28.68
C LEU A 546 29.45 -3.76 27.75
N LYS A 547 30.75 -3.78 28.04
CA LYS A 547 31.77 -3.14 27.21
C LYS A 547 31.88 -3.81 25.84
N GLU A 548 31.92 -5.14 25.82
CA GLU A 548 32.00 -5.94 24.59
C GLU A 548 30.74 -5.76 23.71
N ALA A 549 29.55 -5.74 24.32
CA ALA A 549 28.30 -5.47 23.61
C ALA A 549 28.25 -4.04 23.02
N ASN A 550 28.75 -3.04 23.75
CA ASN A 550 28.82 -1.66 23.29
C ASN A 550 29.85 -1.46 22.16
N GLU A 551 30.99 -2.14 22.22
CA GLU A 551 32.00 -2.12 21.15
C GLU A 551 31.46 -2.74 19.86
N ALA A 552 30.77 -3.90 19.95
CA ALA A 552 30.12 -4.52 18.80
C ALA A 552 29.03 -3.62 18.17
N PHE A 553 28.23 -2.93 19.00
CA PHE A 553 27.26 -1.96 18.51
C PHE A 553 27.91 -0.76 17.82
N ARG A 554 28.99 -0.21 18.37
CA ARG A 554 29.77 0.87 17.76
C ARG A 554 30.44 0.45 16.45
N GLU A 555 30.88 -0.80 16.35
CA GLU A 555 31.43 -1.36 15.11
C GLU A 555 30.34 -1.41 14.04
N PHE A 556 29.14 -1.92 14.36
CA PHE A 556 28.00 -1.96 13.45
C PHE A 556 27.52 -0.56 13.02
N SER A 557 27.45 0.42 13.93
CA SER A 557 26.96 1.76 13.63
C SER A 557 27.84 2.55 12.65
N LYS A 558 29.08 2.11 12.41
CA LYS A 558 29.94 2.68 11.36
C LYS A 558 29.48 2.29 9.95
N TRP A 559 28.75 1.18 9.83
CA TRP A 559 28.38 0.56 8.55
C TRP A 559 26.91 0.75 8.19
N ASN A 560 26.04 0.82 9.18
CA ASN A 560 24.61 0.97 8.98
C ASN A 560 24.08 2.24 9.66
N ASP A 561 23.18 2.94 8.97
CA ASP A 561 22.44 4.04 9.60
C ASP A 561 21.52 3.49 10.69
N LEU A 562 21.41 4.21 11.80
CA LEU A 562 20.54 3.88 12.92
C LEU A 562 19.05 4.22 12.64
N THR A 563 18.75 4.73 11.45
CA THR A 563 17.38 4.94 10.95
C THR A 563 16.82 3.74 10.19
N ASP A 564 17.67 2.82 9.73
CA ASP A 564 17.28 1.60 9.03
C ASP A 564 16.70 0.54 9.99
N ASP A 565 15.86 -0.38 9.50
CA ASP A 565 15.15 -1.37 10.32
C ASP A 565 16.12 -2.21 11.19
N LYS A 566 17.26 -2.66 10.62
CA LYS A 566 18.29 -3.41 11.35
C LYS A 566 19.00 -2.55 12.39
N GLY A 567 19.23 -1.28 12.08
CA GLY A 567 19.86 -0.30 12.98
C GLY A 567 18.96 0.05 14.15
N LEU A 568 17.68 0.35 13.89
CA LEU A 568 16.68 0.62 14.92
C LEU A 568 16.52 -0.56 15.87
N PHE A 569 16.55 -1.79 15.34
CA PHE A 569 16.42 -3.00 16.15
C PHE A 569 17.58 -3.20 17.12
N LEU A 570 18.82 -3.13 16.63
CA LEU A 570 19.99 -3.24 17.49
C LEU A 570 20.08 -2.05 18.44
N ALA A 571 19.67 -0.85 18.03
CA ALA A 571 19.62 0.33 18.89
C ALA A 571 18.60 0.17 20.03
N ALA A 572 17.47 -0.51 19.79
CA ALA A 572 16.51 -0.86 20.82
C ALA A 572 17.12 -1.84 21.84
N LYS A 573 17.74 -2.93 21.38
CA LYS A 573 18.42 -3.90 22.27
C LYS A 573 19.58 -3.27 23.05
N HIS A 574 20.39 -2.43 22.40
CA HIS A 574 21.47 -1.69 23.06
C HIS A 574 20.93 -0.74 24.13
N ALA A 575 19.88 0.04 23.83
CA ALA A 575 19.25 0.91 24.81
C ALA A 575 18.70 0.13 26.02
N LEU A 576 18.20 -1.08 25.79
CA LEU A 576 17.71 -1.97 26.84
C LEU A 576 18.83 -2.46 27.78
N CYS A 577 20.04 -2.74 27.25
CA CYS A 577 21.22 -3.06 28.09
C CYS A 577 21.61 -1.94 29.07
N TYR A 578 21.17 -0.70 28.81
CA TYR A 578 21.35 0.46 29.69
C TYR A 578 20.07 0.86 30.45
N ALA A 579 19.03 0.01 30.47
CA ALA A 579 17.72 0.29 31.08
C ALA A 579 17.04 1.57 30.55
N ARG A 580 17.24 1.92 29.27
CA ARG A 580 16.60 3.09 28.63
C ARG A 580 15.32 2.69 27.90
N TYR A 581 14.26 2.40 28.65
CA TYR A 581 13.00 1.91 28.09
C TYR A 581 12.33 2.90 27.12
N GLY A 582 12.34 4.21 27.42
CA GLY A 582 11.74 5.22 26.52
C GLY A 582 12.38 5.28 25.14
N THR A 583 13.71 5.09 25.05
CA THR A 583 14.43 5.01 23.77
C THR A 583 14.16 3.68 23.07
N THR A 584 14.06 2.59 23.84
CA THR A 584 13.73 1.25 23.34
C THR A 584 12.35 1.27 22.67
N ILE A 585 11.32 1.72 23.38
CA ILE A 585 9.95 1.84 22.87
C ILE A 585 9.90 2.77 21.66
N ARG A 586 10.61 3.91 21.69
CA ARG A 586 10.68 4.83 20.53
C ARG A 586 11.25 4.15 19.29
N ASN A 587 12.30 3.35 19.43
CA ASN A 587 12.94 2.66 18.31
C ASN A 587 12.07 1.50 17.82
N LEU A 588 11.49 0.70 18.71
CA LEU A 588 10.56 -0.37 18.36
C LEU A 588 9.29 0.20 17.67
N ASN A 589 8.74 1.30 18.16
CA ASN A 589 7.62 2.00 17.51
C ASN A 589 7.96 2.56 16.13
N LYS A 590 9.23 2.88 15.84
CA LYS A 590 9.65 3.25 14.48
C LYS A 590 9.75 2.05 13.56
N ILE A 591 10.13 0.89 14.09
CA ILE A 591 10.16 -0.39 13.35
C ILE A 591 8.73 -0.85 13.05
N VAL A 592 7.85 -0.80 14.05
CA VAL A 592 6.44 -1.14 13.95
C VAL A 592 5.73 -0.12 13.07
N GLY A 593 5.85 1.19 13.35
CA GLY A 593 5.51 2.32 12.48
C GLY A 593 4.33 2.09 11.52
N ASP A 594 4.53 2.44 10.25
CA ASP A 594 3.59 2.18 9.14
C ASP A 594 3.51 0.68 8.72
N LYS A 595 3.96 -0.26 9.57
CA LYS A 595 4.01 -1.71 9.32
C LYS A 595 3.31 -2.52 10.42
N SER A 596 2.60 -1.86 11.35
CA SER A 596 1.92 -2.46 12.52
C SER A 596 0.90 -3.55 12.14
N GLU A 597 0.46 -3.57 10.90
CA GLU A 597 -0.59 -4.50 10.45
C GLU A 597 -0.05 -5.81 9.87
N ASN A 598 1.27 -5.92 9.70
CA ASN A 598 1.94 -7.15 9.27
C ASN A 598 2.13 -8.12 10.43
N SER A 599 1.62 -9.34 10.28
CA SER A 599 1.68 -10.42 11.28
C SER A 599 3.10 -10.70 11.82
N ILE A 600 4.12 -10.40 11.02
CA ILE A 600 5.53 -10.61 11.33
C ILE A 600 6.02 -9.67 12.46
N TYR A 601 5.37 -8.52 12.67
CA TYR A 601 5.75 -7.54 13.71
C TYR A 601 5.00 -7.74 15.04
N LEU A 602 4.07 -8.71 15.12
CA LEU A 602 3.25 -8.97 16.31
C LEU A 602 4.09 -9.30 17.56
N GLY A 603 5.24 -9.95 17.38
CA GLY A 603 6.19 -10.21 18.47
C GLY A 603 6.82 -8.93 19.03
N ILE A 604 7.05 -7.93 18.19
CA ILE A 604 7.56 -6.61 18.60
C ILE A 604 6.45 -5.79 19.27
N GLU A 605 5.21 -5.86 18.79
CA GLU A 605 4.07 -5.20 19.42
C GLU A 605 3.80 -5.73 20.83
N ARG A 606 3.82 -7.06 21.03
CA ARG A 606 3.71 -7.66 22.36
C ARG A 606 4.81 -7.15 23.29
N ALA A 607 6.04 -7.04 22.79
CA ALA A 607 7.18 -6.52 23.54
C ALA A 607 7.14 -5.01 23.82
N ILE A 608 6.29 -4.24 23.14
CA ILE A 608 6.02 -2.81 23.46
C ILE A 608 4.97 -2.68 24.57
N VAL A 609 4.02 -3.63 24.64
CA VAL A 609 2.92 -3.63 25.62
C VAL A 609 3.37 -4.16 26.97
N ASP A 610 4.21 -5.20 26.99
CA ASP A 610 4.91 -5.73 28.18
C ASP A 610 5.96 -4.73 28.71
#